data_AF-A0A2E3SPX9-F1
#
_entry.id   AF-A0A2E3SPX9-F1
#
_cell.length_a   1.000
_cell.length_b   1.000
_cell.length_c   1.000
_cell.angle_alpha   90.00
_cell.angle_beta   90.00
_cell.angle_gamma   90.00
#
_symmetry.space_group_name_H-M   'P 1'
#
loop_
_entity.id
_entity.type
_entity.pdbx_description
1 polymer ?
#
loop_
_entity_poly.entity_id
_entity_poly.type
_entity_poly.pdbx_seq_one_letter_code
_entity_poly.pdbx_strand_id
1 'polypeptide(L)'
;MRLKYNFLSFALLIIILSCSYNKNETITIYHYKLFSTDSETQIDSDPLIRLINPEAIEYYYLKENKSIFKYMIDPFDESASRILFNQDTCELVSTKLFHLNGNDIEVFKYNYDLKNVQDEESFIFYNPKYGIIAIYNYSWLHLTYFEYNNTEGLIHSITDNDLDFIIK
;
A
#
# COMPACT_ATOMS: atom_id res chain seq x y z
N MET A 1 20.38 -24.16 47.08
CA MET A 1 19.20 -24.51 46.26
C MET A 1 18.53 -23.23 45.73
N ARG A 2 19.15 -22.52 44.76
CA ARG A 2 18.60 -21.27 44.17
C ARG A 2 19.02 -21.01 42.70
N LEU A 3 19.61 -21.99 42.01
CA LEU A 3 20.19 -21.81 40.66
C LEU A 3 19.31 -22.32 39.49
N LYS A 4 18.14 -22.93 39.76
CA LYS A 4 17.31 -23.53 38.70
C LYS A 4 16.31 -22.58 38.02
N TYR A 5 16.03 -21.41 38.61
CA TYR A 5 15.02 -20.48 38.09
C TYR A 5 15.53 -19.50 37.01
N ASN A 6 16.85 -19.29 36.90
CA ASN A 6 17.40 -18.33 35.93
C ASN A 6 17.50 -18.88 34.50
N PHE A 7 17.51 -20.21 34.32
CA PHE A 7 17.66 -20.80 32.99
C PHE A 7 16.34 -20.81 32.19
N LEU A 8 15.21 -20.98 32.87
CA LEU A 8 13.89 -20.99 32.25
C LEU A 8 13.49 -19.60 31.73
N SER A 9 13.88 -18.54 32.44
CA SER A 9 13.60 -17.15 32.04
C SER A 9 14.41 -16.71 30.81
N PHE A 10 15.59 -17.28 30.60
CA PHE A 10 16.44 -16.95 29.45
C PHE A 10 15.98 -17.66 28.16
N ALA A 11 15.51 -18.91 28.28
CA ALA A 11 14.93 -19.64 27.16
C ALA A 11 13.62 -19.01 26.67
N LEU A 12 12.81 -18.45 27.57
CA LEU A 12 11.58 -17.74 27.20
C LEU A 12 11.89 -16.48 26.37
N LEU A 13 12.96 -15.74 26.70
CA LEU A 13 13.37 -14.52 26.01
C LEU A 13 13.80 -14.77 24.55
N ILE A 14 14.44 -15.91 24.27
CA ILE A 14 14.90 -16.29 22.92
C ILE A 14 13.71 -16.65 22.02
N ILE A 15 12.63 -17.21 22.59
CA ILE A 15 11.42 -17.57 21.84
C ILE A 15 10.64 -16.31 21.42
N ILE A 16 10.62 -15.26 22.25
CA ILE A 16 9.95 -13.98 21.91
C ILE A 16 10.72 -13.20 20.84
N LEU A 17 12.04 -13.38 20.74
CA LEU A 17 12.88 -12.70 19.74
C LEU A 17 12.90 -13.39 18.36
N SER A 18 12.33 -14.59 18.22
CA SER A 18 12.51 -15.41 16.99
C SER A 18 11.37 -15.29 15.97
N CYS A 19 10.46 -14.33 16.08
CA CYS A 19 9.32 -14.25 15.16
C CYS A 19 9.11 -12.85 14.58
N SER A 20 10.14 -12.29 13.94
CA SER A 20 9.89 -11.29 12.89
C SER A 20 9.58 -12.05 11.60
N TYR A 21 8.29 -12.28 11.37
CA TYR A 21 7.80 -12.99 10.18
C TYR A 21 7.78 -12.02 9.01
N ASN A 22 8.79 -12.09 8.15
CA ASN A 22 8.77 -11.39 6.87
C ASN A 22 7.93 -12.22 5.90
N LYS A 23 6.81 -11.65 5.43
CA LYS A 23 5.96 -12.28 4.43
C LYS A 23 6.26 -11.68 3.07
N ASN A 24 6.52 -12.55 2.10
CA ASN A 24 6.72 -12.15 0.72
C ASN A 24 5.58 -12.72 -0.12
N GLU A 25 4.98 -11.89 -0.95
CA GLU A 25 3.97 -12.33 -1.91
C GLU A 25 4.12 -11.57 -3.23
N THR A 26 3.75 -12.23 -4.32
CA THR A 26 3.66 -11.59 -5.62
C THR A 26 2.23 -11.08 -5.80
N ILE A 27 2.10 -9.81 -6.16
CA ILE A 27 0.85 -9.17 -6.53
C ILE A 27 0.94 -8.67 -7.97
N THR A 28 -0.21 -8.44 -8.60
CA THR A 28 -0.27 -7.81 -9.91
C THR A 28 -0.63 -6.35 -9.73
N ILE A 29 0.13 -5.46 -10.37
CA ILE A 29 -0.28 -4.07 -10.51
C ILE A 29 -0.84 -3.84 -11.90
N TYR A 30 -1.85 -2.98 -11.99
CA TYR A 30 -2.53 -2.61 -13.22
C TYR A 30 -2.43 -1.11 -13.41
N HIS A 31 -2.10 -0.69 -14.61
CA HIS A 31 -1.88 0.70 -14.96
C HIS A 31 -3.03 1.18 -15.82
N TYR A 32 -3.70 2.26 -15.40
CA TYR A 32 -4.87 2.81 -16.07
C TYR A 32 -4.66 4.28 -16.41
N LYS A 33 -4.92 4.63 -17.66
CA LYS A 33 -5.04 6.04 -18.01
C LYS A 33 -6.45 6.52 -17.71
N LEU A 34 -6.57 7.52 -16.85
CA LEU A 34 -7.85 8.17 -16.56
C LEU A 34 -8.00 9.37 -17.51
N PHE A 35 -8.86 9.22 -18.52
CA PHE A 35 -9.23 10.34 -19.39
C PHE A 35 -10.42 11.09 -18.80
N SER A 36 -10.54 12.39 -19.09
CA SER A 36 -11.66 13.24 -18.67
C SER A 36 -13.03 12.83 -19.23
N THR A 37 -13.09 11.78 -20.05
CA THR A 37 -14.28 11.30 -20.75
C THR A 37 -14.50 9.82 -20.43
N ASP A 38 -14.84 9.53 -19.17
CA ASP A 38 -15.51 8.32 -18.65
C ASP A 38 -14.98 6.92 -19.08
N SER A 39 -13.82 6.83 -19.72
CA SER A 39 -13.25 5.55 -20.15
C SER A 39 -11.89 5.35 -19.51
N GLU A 40 -11.85 4.46 -18.53
CA GLU A 40 -10.62 3.85 -18.07
C GLU A 40 -10.06 2.97 -19.17
N THR A 41 -8.80 3.19 -19.54
CA THR A 41 -8.09 2.26 -20.41
C THR A 41 -6.93 1.66 -19.64
N GLN A 42 -7.02 0.36 -19.37
CA GLN A 42 -5.87 -0.39 -18.87
C GLN A 42 -4.77 -0.38 -19.94
N ILE A 43 -3.58 0.07 -19.56
CA ILE A 43 -2.42 0.21 -20.43
C ILE A 43 -1.63 -1.10 -20.42
N ASP A 44 -1.25 -1.55 -19.22
CA ASP A 44 -0.44 -2.73 -18.98
C ASP A 44 -0.63 -3.23 -17.54
N SER A 45 0.08 -4.31 -17.22
CA SER A 45 0.12 -4.90 -15.89
C SER A 45 1.48 -5.53 -15.64
N ASP A 46 1.98 -5.40 -14.42
CA ASP A 46 3.28 -5.95 -14.03
C ASP A 46 3.18 -6.76 -12.73
N PRO A 47 3.93 -7.87 -12.62
CA PRO A 47 4.09 -8.55 -11.34
C PRO A 47 5.02 -7.74 -10.44
N LEU A 48 4.67 -7.67 -9.17
CA LEU A 48 5.42 -6.94 -8.17
C LEU A 48 5.56 -7.76 -6.89
N ILE A 49 6.77 -7.79 -6.32
CA ILE A 49 7.01 -8.43 -5.03
C ILE A 49 6.63 -7.43 -3.94
N ARG A 50 5.74 -7.86 -3.05
CA ARG A 50 5.41 -7.18 -1.81
C ARG A 50 6.11 -7.87 -0.65
N LEU A 51 6.95 -7.13 0.07
CA LEU A 51 7.59 -7.55 1.32
C LEU A 51 6.87 -6.87 2.48
N ILE A 52 6.36 -7.64 3.43
CA ILE A 52 5.69 -7.13 4.62
C ILE A 52 6.59 -7.40 5.82
N ASN A 53 7.07 -6.32 6.42
CA ASN A 53 7.85 -6.32 7.65
C ASN A 53 7.06 -5.60 8.75
N PRO A 54 7.43 -5.74 10.03
CA PRO A 54 6.74 -5.05 11.13
C PRO A 54 6.74 -3.51 11.02
N GLU A 55 7.78 -2.95 10.38
CA GLU A 55 7.98 -1.50 10.26
C GLU A 55 7.46 -0.93 8.94
N ALA A 56 7.48 -1.70 7.85
CA ALA A 56 7.13 -1.18 6.54
C ALA A 56 6.64 -2.28 5.59
N ILE A 57 5.90 -1.85 4.57
CA ILE A 57 5.59 -2.65 3.39
C ILE A 57 6.40 -2.08 2.23
N GLU A 58 7.17 -2.94 1.57
CA GLU A 58 8.03 -2.58 0.45
C GLU A 58 7.58 -3.29 -0.82
N TYR A 59 7.77 -2.61 -1.96
CA TYR A 59 7.27 -3.02 -3.26
C TYR A 59 8.41 -3.00 -4.29
N TYR A 60 8.65 -4.11 -4.97
CA TYR A 60 9.77 -4.30 -5.89
C TYR A 60 9.36 -4.88 -7.24
N TYR A 61 9.81 -4.27 -8.33
CA TYR A 61 9.74 -4.91 -9.64
C TYR A 61 10.72 -6.07 -9.74
N LEU A 62 10.29 -7.13 -10.42
CA LEU A 62 11.16 -8.19 -10.89
C LEU A 62 11.61 -7.88 -12.32
N LYS A 63 12.84 -7.38 -12.49
CA LYS A 63 13.42 -7.16 -13.82
C LYS A 63 14.75 -7.89 -13.96
N GLU A 64 14.82 -8.84 -14.89
CA GLU A 64 16.07 -9.53 -15.27
C GLU A 64 16.83 -10.13 -14.06
N ASN A 65 16.11 -10.76 -13.12
CA ASN A 65 16.66 -11.31 -11.86
C ASN A 65 17.24 -10.27 -10.88
N LYS A 66 16.93 -8.99 -11.06
CA LYS A 66 17.21 -7.91 -10.09
C LYS A 66 15.88 -7.35 -9.58
N SER A 67 15.81 -7.13 -8.27
CA SER A 67 14.72 -6.35 -7.67
C SER A 67 15.05 -4.87 -7.82
N ILE A 68 14.14 -4.09 -8.39
CA ILE A 68 14.24 -2.63 -8.40
C ILE A 68 13.19 -2.12 -7.42
N PHE A 69 13.65 -1.43 -6.37
CA PHE A 69 12.78 -0.79 -5.39
C PHE A 69 11.85 0.19 -6.10
N LYS A 70 10.56 0.13 -5.76
CA LYS A 70 9.55 0.99 -6.37
C LYS A 70 8.83 1.84 -5.33
N TYR A 71 8.28 1.22 -4.29
CA TYR A 71 7.54 1.94 -3.26
C TYR A 71 7.85 1.39 -1.87
N MET A 72 7.83 2.26 -0.86
CA MET A 72 7.80 1.90 0.56
C MET A 72 6.68 2.65 1.24
N ILE A 73 5.94 1.95 2.09
CA ILE A 73 4.93 2.55 2.95
C ILE A 73 5.12 2.08 4.39
N ASP A 74 5.17 3.02 5.32
CA ASP A 74 5.24 2.77 6.76
C ASP A 74 4.07 3.51 7.44
N PRO A 75 3.15 2.78 8.10
CA PRO A 75 2.08 3.41 8.86
C PRO A 75 2.65 4.10 10.11
N PHE A 76 2.63 5.44 10.11
CA PHE A 76 3.26 6.25 11.15
C PHE A 76 2.57 6.13 12.52
N ASP A 77 1.27 5.86 12.51
CA ASP A 77 0.48 5.59 13.71
C ASP A 77 -0.62 4.57 13.47
N GLU A 78 -1.07 3.93 14.56
CA GLU A 78 -2.18 2.96 14.53
C GLU A 78 -3.52 3.58 14.09
N SER A 79 -3.64 4.91 14.12
CA SER A 79 -4.86 5.63 13.76
C SER A 79 -5.00 5.90 12.27
N ALA A 80 -4.01 5.53 11.46
CA ALA A 80 -3.95 5.80 10.02
C ALA A 80 -4.12 7.30 9.71
N SER A 81 -3.66 8.18 10.60
CA SER A 81 -3.74 9.63 10.37
C SER A 81 -2.64 10.10 9.43
N ARG A 82 -1.49 9.40 9.45
CA ARG A 82 -0.29 9.68 8.66
C ARG A 82 0.38 8.39 8.23
N ILE A 83 1.02 8.45 7.07
CA ILE A 83 1.91 7.39 6.55
C ILE A 83 3.24 8.03 6.11
N LEU A 84 4.30 7.24 6.09
CA LEU A 84 5.49 7.55 5.31
C LEU A 84 5.39 6.82 3.98
N PHE A 85 5.35 7.56 2.88
CA PHE A 85 5.45 7.01 1.53
C PHE A 85 6.77 7.46 0.91
N ASN A 86 7.62 6.51 0.51
CA ASN A 86 8.95 6.78 -0.02
C ASN A 86 9.81 7.73 0.85
N GLN A 87 9.70 7.58 2.18
CA GLN A 87 10.39 8.38 3.21
C GLN A 87 9.83 9.78 3.47
N ASP A 88 8.75 10.16 2.80
CA ASP A 88 8.05 11.43 3.08
C ASP A 88 6.71 11.21 3.76
N THR A 89 6.37 12.11 4.68
CA THR A 89 5.09 12.09 5.37
C THR A 89 3.97 12.47 4.42
N CYS A 90 2.92 11.64 4.37
CA CYS A 90 1.65 11.97 3.74
C CYS A 90 0.58 12.14 4.81
N GLU A 91 -0.22 13.19 4.67
CA GLU A 91 -1.35 13.48 5.56
C GLU A 91 -2.63 12.86 5.00
N LEU A 92 -3.48 12.33 5.90
CA LEU A 92 -4.78 11.80 5.53
C LEU A 92 -5.67 12.93 4.99
N VAL A 93 -6.21 12.72 3.79
CA VAL A 93 -7.15 13.65 3.13
C VAL A 93 -8.58 13.22 3.44
N SER A 94 -8.87 11.94 3.26
CA SER A 94 -10.22 11.40 3.42
C SER A 94 -10.18 9.88 3.59
N THR A 95 -11.26 9.33 4.11
CA THR A 95 -11.46 7.89 4.25
C THR A 95 -12.78 7.51 3.61
N LYS A 96 -12.82 6.32 2.98
CA LYS A 96 -14.05 5.78 2.40
C LYS A 96 -14.18 4.29 2.66
N LEU A 97 -15.40 3.86 3.01
CA LEU A 97 -15.77 2.45 3.13
C LEU A 97 -16.36 1.95 1.81
N PHE A 98 -15.82 0.87 1.28
CA PHE A 98 -16.31 0.18 0.08
C PHE A 98 -16.91 -1.17 0.46
N HIS A 99 -18.08 -1.47 -0.09
CA HIS A 99 -18.76 -2.75 0.11
C HIS A 99 -18.58 -3.64 -1.12
N LEU A 100 -17.67 -4.60 -1.06
CA LEU A 100 -17.25 -5.44 -2.19
C LEU A 100 -17.29 -6.91 -1.82
N ASN A 101 -17.99 -7.71 -2.62
CA ASN A 101 -18.08 -9.17 -2.46
C ASN A 101 -18.49 -9.58 -1.03
N GLY A 102 -19.38 -8.82 -0.41
CA GLY A 102 -19.84 -9.05 0.96
C GLY A 102 -18.83 -8.70 2.06
N ASN A 103 -17.72 -8.02 1.71
CA ASN A 103 -16.75 -7.51 2.66
C ASN A 103 -16.75 -5.98 2.66
N ASP A 104 -16.42 -5.42 3.82
CA ASP A 104 -16.21 -4.00 3.99
C ASP A 104 -14.71 -3.71 3.93
N ILE A 105 -14.31 -2.85 2.99
CA ILE A 105 -12.92 -2.44 2.77
C ILE A 105 -12.83 -0.93 2.98
N GLU A 106 -12.23 -0.52 4.10
CA GLU A 106 -11.95 0.89 4.38
C GLU A 106 -10.65 1.31 3.67
N VAL A 107 -10.73 2.36 2.86
CA VAL A 107 -9.59 2.90 2.11
C VAL A 107 -9.32 4.33 2.57
N PHE A 108 -8.08 4.56 2.95
CA PHE A 108 -7.54 5.84 3.38
C PHE A 108 -6.84 6.51 2.19
N LYS A 109 -7.22 7.75 1.89
CA LYS A 109 -6.61 8.58 0.84
C LYS A 109 -5.66 9.57 1.49
N TYR A 110 -4.41 9.55 1.07
CA TYR A 110 -3.37 10.49 1.52
C TYR A 110 -2.86 11.33 0.36
N ASN A 111 -2.51 12.58 0.63
CA ASN A 111 -1.86 13.44 -0.35
C ASN A 111 -0.34 13.31 -0.23
N TYR A 112 0.31 12.95 -1.33
CA TYR A 112 1.75 12.96 -1.49
C TYR A 112 2.13 14.08 -2.46
N ASP A 113 2.91 15.04 -1.95
CA ASP A 113 3.36 16.20 -2.71
C ASP A 113 4.80 16.50 -2.27
N LEU A 114 5.75 16.06 -3.09
CA LEU A 114 7.17 16.22 -2.80
C LEU A 114 7.63 17.61 -3.22
N LYS A 115 7.82 18.48 -2.22
CA LYS A 115 8.21 19.89 -2.47
C LYS A 115 9.48 19.98 -3.32
N ASN A 116 9.41 20.81 -4.37
CA ASN A 116 10.49 21.10 -5.31
C ASN A 116 10.88 19.94 -6.23
N VAL A 117 10.08 18.86 -6.29
CA VAL A 117 10.19 17.86 -7.35
C VAL A 117 8.98 18.00 -8.25
N GLN A 118 9.24 18.34 -9.51
CA GLN A 118 8.21 18.49 -10.50
C GLN A 118 7.61 17.11 -10.82
N ASP A 119 6.29 17.03 -10.95
CA ASP A 119 5.52 15.86 -11.39
C ASP A 119 5.40 14.70 -10.37
N GLU A 120 5.73 14.93 -9.10
CA GLU A 120 5.61 13.97 -8.01
C GLU A 120 4.41 14.28 -7.09
N GLU A 121 3.32 14.81 -7.64
CA GLU A 121 2.05 14.95 -6.93
C GLU A 121 1.16 13.72 -7.18
N SER A 122 0.73 13.07 -6.09
CA SER A 122 -0.08 11.87 -6.16
C SER A 122 -1.02 11.72 -4.97
N PHE A 123 -2.15 11.05 -5.19
CA PHE A 123 -2.92 10.46 -4.10
C PHE A 123 -2.50 9.01 -3.87
N ILE A 124 -2.25 8.66 -2.61
CA ILE A 124 -1.96 7.31 -2.17
C ILE A 124 -3.21 6.76 -1.50
N PHE A 125 -3.75 5.67 -2.04
CA PHE A 125 -4.88 4.95 -1.47
C PHE A 125 -4.35 3.73 -0.73
N TYR A 126 -4.67 3.60 0.54
CA TYR A 126 -4.07 2.61 1.43
C TYR A 126 -5.13 1.92 2.29
N ASN A 127 -4.85 0.67 2.64
CA ASN A 127 -5.58 -0.09 3.65
C ASN A 127 -4.59 -0.88 4.52
N PRO A 128 -4.70 -0.88 5.86
CA PRO A 128 -3.73 -1.56 6.75
C PRO A 128 -3.55 -3.06 6.49
N LYS A 129 -4.60 -3.76 6.03
CA LYS A 129 -4.55 -5.20 5.73
C LYS A 129 -3.86 -5.47 4.39
N TYR A 130 -4.14 -4.66 3.37
CA TYR A 130 -3.68 -4.88 1.99
C TYR A 130 -2.39 -4.12 1.64
N GLY A 131 -2.10 -3.01 2.30
CA GLY A 131 -1.08 -2.06 1.90
C GLY A 131 -1.62 -1.00 0.93
N ILE A 132 -0.80 -0.56 -0.02
CA ILE A 132 -1.21 0.34 -1.09
C ILE A 132 -2.27 -0.36 -1.95
N ILE A 133 -3.44 0.27 -2.08
CA ILE A 133 -4.54 -0.13 -2.96
C ILE A 133 -4.38 0.50 -4.34
N ALA A 134 -4.07 1.79 -4.38
CA ALA A 134 -3.84 2.50 -5.63
C ALA A 134 -2.94 3.73 -5.44
N ILE A 135 -2.35 4.18 -6.53
CA ILE A 135 -1.61 5.44 -6.62
C ILE A 135 -2.15 6.20 -7.82
N TYR A 136 -2.71 7.39 -7.61
CA TYR A 136 -3.12 8.27 -8.68
C TYR A 136 -2.13 9.42 -8.82
N ASN A 137 -1.44 9.50 -9.95
CA ASN A 137 -0.54 10.61 -10.26
C ASN A 137 -1.26 11.69 -11.06
N TYR A 138 -1.21 12.94 -10.58
CA TYR A 138 -1.95 14.06 -11.17
C TYR A 138 -1.38 14.46 -12.53
N SER A 139 -0.06 14.53 -12.62
CA SER A 139 0.67 15.04 -13.79
C SER A 139 0.51 14.12 -15.00
N TRP A 140 0.36 12.82 -14.76
CA TRP A 140 0.20 11.81 -15.81
C TRP A 140 -1.24 11.35 -16.00
N LEU A 141 -2.18 11.78 -15.15
CA LEU A 141 -3.55 11.26 -15.06
C LEU A 141 -3.56 9.72 -15.06
N HIS A 142 -2.62 9.14 -14.32
CA HIS A 142 -2.33 7.71 -14.33
C HIS A 142 -2.67 7.13 -12.97
N LEU A 143 -3.53 6.11 -12.96
CA LEU A 143 -3.85 5.31 -11.79
C LEU A 143 -3.12 3.96 -11.86
N THR A 144 -2.29 3.67 -10.87
CA THR A 144 -1.71 2.34 -10.66
C THR A 144 -2.52 1.64 -9.57
N TYR A 145 -3.20 0.55 -9.91
CA TYR A 145 -3.98 -0.26 -8.99
C TYR A 145 -3.20 -1.50 -8.57
N PHE A 146 -3.28 -1.86 -7.29
CA PHE A 146 -2.60 -3.02 -6.72
C PHE A 146 -3.66 -4.07 -6.40
N GLU A 147 -3.64 -5.17 -7.15
CA GLU A 147 -4.62 -6.23 -6.98
C GLU A 147 -4.19 -7.22 -5.90
N TYR A 148 -5.11 -7.49 -4.97
CA TYR A 148 -4.94 -8.48 -3.92
C TYR A 148 -6.12 -9.46 -3.93
N ASN A 149 -5.94 -10.59 -3.25
CA ASN A 149 -7.03 -11.53 -3.04
C ASN A 149 -8.22 -10.85 -2.35
N ASN A 150 -9.39 -10.95 -2.97
CA ASN A 150 -10.67 -10.34 -2.56
C ASN A 150 -10.78 -8.82 -2.75
N THR A 151 -9.94 -8.19 -3.57
CA THR A 151 -10.12 -6.78 -3.98
C THR A 151 -10.63 -6.65 -5.42
N GLU A 152 -11.01 -7.76 -6.07
CA GLU A 152 -11.57 -7.74 -7.43
C GLU A 152 -12.78 -6.79 -7.52
N GLY A 153 -12.77 -5.88 -8.49
CA GLY A 153 -13.80 -4.85 -8.67
C GLY A 153 -13.65 -3.59 -7.79
N LEU A 154 -12.70 -3.56 -6.85
CA LEU A 154 -12.42 -2.36 -6.04
C LEU A 154 -11.97 -1.18 -6.92
N ILE A 155 -11.22 -1.46 -7.99
CA ILE A 155 -10.78 -0.45 -8.95
C ILE A 155 -11.96 0.32 -9.54
N HIS A 156 -12.95 -0.39 -10.09
CA HIS A 156 -14.19 0.20 -10.62
C HIS A 156 -14.96 0.97 -9.55
N SER A 157 -14.96 0.50 -8.31
CA SER A 157 -15.62 1.22 -7.22
C SER A 157 -14.92 2.54 -6.88
N ILE A 158 -13.59 2.58 -6.99
CA ILE A 158 -12.78 3.78 -6.76
C ILE A 158 -12.97 4.78 -7.93
N THR A 159 -13.12 4.29 -9.17
CA THR A 159 -13.16 5.11 -10.39
C THR A 159 -14.55 5.49 -10.89
N ASP A 160 -15.53 4.58 -10.92
CA ASP A 160 -16.85 4.79 -11.56
C ASP A 160 -17.81 5.65 -10.73
N ASN A 161 -17.86 5.41 -9.41
CA ASN A 161 -18.86 6.04 -8.54
C ASN A 161 -18.36 7.31 -7.86
N ASP A 162 -17.06 7.55 -7.87
CA ASP A 162 -16.42 8.58 -7.05
C ASP A 162 -15.15 9.13 -7.68
N LEU A 163 -15.26 9.66 -8.90
CA LEU A 163 -14.26 10.60 -9.42
C LEU A 163 -13.93 11.70 -8.39
N ASP A 164 -14.87 12.03 -7.51
CA ASP A 164 -14.66 12.90 -6.36
C ASP A 164 -13.64 12.36 -5.34
N PHE A 165 -13.60 11.06 -5.11
CA PHE A 165 -12.59 10.45 -4.23
C PHE A 165 -11.21 10.44 -4.91
N ILE A 166 -11.14 10.34 -6.24
CA ILE A 166 -9.87 10.38 -6.97
C ILE A 166 -9.35 11.81 -7.22
N ILE A 167 -10.19 12.73 -7.69
CA ILE A 167 -9.76 13.96 -8.37
C ILE A 167 -9.95 15.23 -7.50
N LYS A 168 -10.68 15.19 -6.38
CA LYS A 168 -10.81 16.36 -5.48
C LYS A 168 -9.54 16.67 -4.71
#